data_AF-A0A535APM7-F1
#
_entry.id   AF-A0A535APM7-F1
#
_cell.length_a   1.000
_cell.length_b   1.000
_cell.length_c   1.000
_cell.angle_alpha   90.00
_cell.angle_beta   90.00
_cell.angle_gamma   90.00
#
_symmetry.space_group_name_H-M   'P 1'
#
loop_
_entity.id
_entity.type
_entity.pdbx_description
1 polymer ?
#
loop_
_entity_poly.entity_id
_entity_poly.type
_entity_poly.pdbx_seq_one_letter_code
_entity_poly.pdbx_strand_id
1 'polypeptide(L)'
;MVEIRYRQSPQDAELFAQTLLALPVESWWEDWMRHADRLLDDPEMVNIVHQVLLKRRPQSRTRGRLSTPAEVVLRLMVLKHIRNWS
;
A
#
# COMPACT_ATOMS: atom_id res chain seq x y z
N MET A 1 13.59 -3.75 33.37
CA MET A 1 13.13 -4.41 32.13
C MET A 1 11.62 -4.24 32.09
N VAL A 2 11.10 -3.29 31.31
CA VAL A 2 9.65 -2.98 31.26
C VAL A 2 9.08 -3.71 30.06
N GLU A 3 8.30 -4.75 30.32
CA GLU A 3 7.48 -5.44 29.32
C GLU A 3 6.26 -4.56 29.00
N ILE A 4 6.32 -3.78 27.92
CA ILE A 4 5.14 -3.09 27.37
C ILE A 4 4.25 -4.15 26.72
N ARG A 5 3.41 -4.81 27.52
CA ARG A 5 2.31 -5.62 26.98
C ARG A 5 1.23 -4.66 26.51
N TYR A 6 1.15 -4.44 25.20
CA TYR A 6 0.04 -3.72 24.58
C TYR A 6 -1.25 -4.54 24.77
N ARG A 7 -1.96 -4.30 25.87
CA ARG A 7 -3.29 -4.86 26.11
C ARG A 7 -4.28 -3.92 25.44
N GLN A 8 -4.75 -4.26 24.24
CA GLN A 8 -5.92 -3.60 23.66
C GLN A 8 -7.09 -3.80 24.61
N SER A 9 -7.60 -2.73 25.21
CA SER A 9 -8.85 -2.79 25.94
C SER A 9 -9.99 -2.98 24.94
N PRO A 10 -11.00 -3.82 25.23
CA PRO A 10 -12.22 -3.89 24.40
C PRO A 10 -12.84 -2.51 24.13
N GLN A 11 -12.68 -1.58 25.09
CA GLN A 11 -13.13 -0.20 24.99
C GLN A 11 -12.39 0.62 23.93
N ASP A 12 -11.09 0.34 23.71
CA ASP A 12 -10.29 1.04 22.69
C ASP A 12 -10.72 0.63 21.28
N ALA A 13 -11.02 -0.65 21.09
CA ALA A 13 -11.51 -1.18 19.82
C ALA A 13 -12.90 -0.64 19.48
N GLU A 14 -13.77 -0.52 20.48
CA GLU A 14 -15.11 0.02 20.32
C GLU A 14 -15.09 1.52 20.01
N LEU A 15 -14.23 2.29 20.69
CA LEU A 15 -14.01 3.71 20.39
C LEU A 15 -13.44 3.91 18.98
N PHE A 16 -12.49 3.07 18.56
CA PHE A 16 -11.94 3.10 17.21
C PHE A 16 -13.01 2.81 16.14
N ALA A 17 -13.83 1.78 16.35
CA ALA A 17 -14.92 1.44 15.44
C ALA A 17 -15.97 2.56 15.34
N GLN A 18 -16.35 3.17 16.48
CA GLN A 18 -17.26 4.31 16.50
C GLN A 18 -16.67 5.52 15.74
N THR A 19 -15.37 5.77 15.90
CA THR A 19 -14.67 6.85 15.18
C THR A 19 -14.65 6.59 13.67
N LEU A 20 -14.41 5.34 13.24
CA LEU A 20 -14.50 4.94 11.83
C LEU A 20 -15.92 5.06 11.26
N LEU A 21 -16.96 4.87 12.06
CA LEU A 21 -18.33 5.00 11.59
C LEU A 21 -18.82 6.46 11.56
N ALA A 22 -18.28 7.31 12.44
CA ALA A 22 -18.72 8.70 12.59
C ALA A 22 -18.08 9.67 11.59
N LEU A 23 -16.90 9.34 11.05
CA LEU A 23 -16.18 10.19 10.11
C LEU A 23 -16.50 9.82 8.66
N PRO A 24 -16.80 10.78 7.77
CA PRO A 24 -16.98 10.49 6.35
C PRO A 24 -15.67 9.98 5.75
N VAL A 25 -15.74 9.01 4.83
CA VAL A 25 -14.57 8.40 4.18
C VAL A 25 -13.64 9.46 3.55
N GLU A 26 -14.22 10.53 3.02
CA GLU A 26 -13.51 11.66 2.43
C GLU A 26 -12.58 12.36 3.43
N SER A 27 -12.91 12.35 4.73
CA SER A 27 -12.07 12.95 5.77
C SER A 27 -10.80 12.14 6.07
N TRP A 28 -10.70 10.90 5.59
CA TRP A 28 -9.53 10.05 5.78
C TRP A 28 -8.51 10.21 4.65
N TRP A 29 -8.90 10.87 3.56
CA TRP A 29 -8.06 11.00 2.39
C TRP A 29 -7.11 12.18 2.57
N GLU A 30 -5.82 11.91 2.49
CA GLU A 30 -4.82 12.95 2.28
C GLU A 30 -4.85 13.38 0.80
N ASP A 31 -4.53 14.65 0.50
CA ASP A 31 -4.62 15.22 -0.86
C ASP A 31 -3.85 14.43 -1.93
N TRP A 32 -2.76 13.79 -1.53
CA TRP A 32 -1.94 12.98 -2.43
C TRP A 32 -2.63 11.67 -2.85
N MET A 33 -3.56 11.14 -2.06
CA MET A 33 -4.20 9.83 -2.32
C MET A 33 -5.01 9.87 -3.61
N ARG A 34 -5.71 10.98 -3.90
CA ARG A 34 -6.43 11.17 -5.17
C ARG A 34 -5.51 11.17 -6.39
N HIS A 35 -4.30 11.68 -6.23
CA HIS A 35 -3.29 11.70 -7.28
C HIS A 35 -2.68 10.30 -7.46
N ALA A 36 -2.47 9.59 -6.35
CA ALA A 36 -2.02 8.21 -6.36
C ALA A 36 -3.03 7.28 -7.05
N ASP A 37 -4.33 7.41 -6.78
CA ASP A 37 -5.37 6.58 -7.41
C ASP A 37 -5.33 6.70 -8.94
N ARG A 38 -5.28 7.93 -9.48
CA ARG A 38 -5.15 8.16 -10.93
C ARG A 38 -3.91 7.49 -11.53
N LEU A 39 -2.79 7.53 -10.81
CA LEU A 39 -1.54 6.91 -11.23
C LEU A 39 -1.62 5.37 -11.18
N LEU A 40 -2.34 4.83 -10.19
CA LEU A 40 -2.52 3.39 -9.99
C LEU A 40 -3.52 2.78 -10.98
N ASP A 41 -4.48 3.57 -11.45
CA ASP A 41 -5.45 3.19 -12.47
C ASP A 41 -4.85 3.24 -13.89
N ASP A 42 -3.65 3.78 -14.07
CA ASP A 42 -2.97 3.82 -15.36
C ASP A 42 -2.35 2.45 -15.72
N PRO A 43 -2.90 1.72 -16.71
CA PRO A 43 -2.39 0.41 -17.10
C PRO A 43 -0.99 0.47 -17.73
N GLU A 44 -0.60 1.61 -18.32
CA GLU A 44 0.73 1.78 -18.90
C GLU A 44 1.78 1.82 -17.79
N MET A 45 1.51 2.55 -16.69
CA MET A 45 2.37 2.60 -15.51
C MET A 45 2.56 1.22 -14.88
N VAL A 46 1.47 0.45 -14.73
CA VAL A 46 1.54 -0.93 -14.24
C VAL A 46 2.39 -1.80 -15.16
N ASN A 47 2.20 -1.70 -16.47
CA ASN A 47 2.98 -2.46 -17.43
C ASN A 47 4.47 -2.09 -17.39
N ILE A 48 4.82 -0.81 -17.26
CA ILE A 48 6.22 -0.37 -17.11
C ILE A 48 6.88 -1.06 -15.91
N VAL A 49 6.22 -1.02 -14.75
CA VAL A 49 6.71 -1.70 -13.54
C VAL A 49 6.85 -3.20 -13.80
N HIS A 50 5.84 -3.82 -14.39
CA HIS A 50 5.87 -5.25 -14.74
C HIS A 50 7.06 -5.60 -15.64
N GLN A 51 7.33 -4.83 -16.70
CA GLN A 51 8.47 -5.06 -17.59
C GLN A 51 9.82 -4.94 -16.87
N VAL A 52 9.94 -4.00 -15.92
CA VAL A 52 11.13 -3.88 -15.08
C VAL A 52 11.29 -5.08 -14.16
N LEU A 53 10.20 -5.55 -13.54
CA LEU A 53 10.21 -6.75 -12.68
C LEU A 53 10.67 -8.00 -13.47
N LEU A 54 10.20 -8.17 -14.71
CA LEU A 54 10.59 -9.29 -15.57
C LEU A 54 12.08 -9.32 -15.92
N LYS A 55 12.75 -8.16 -15.91
CA LYS A 55 14.19 -8.05 -16.22
C LYS A 55 15.10 -8.34 -15.03
N ARG A 56 14.56 -8.48 -13.81
CA ARG A 56 15.36 -8.66 -12.59
C ARG A 56 16.14 -9.99 -12.56
N ARG A 57 15.54 -11.07 -13.07
CA ARG A 57 16.19 -12.38 -13.14
C ARG A 57 15.84 -13.09 -14.46
N PRO A 58 16.75 -13.90 -15.02
CA PRO A 58 16.45 -14.73 -16.18
C PRO A 58 15.22 -15.61 -15.90
N GLN A 59 14.37 -15.78 -16.91
CA GLN A 59 13.19 -16.66 -16.84
C GLN A 59 12.14 -16.26 -15.78
N SER A 60 12.18 -15.02 -15.26
CA SER A 60 11.14 -14.48 -14.36
C SER A 60 9.73 -14.55 -14.93
N ARG A 61 9.58 -14.60 -16.26
CA ARG A 61 8.29 -14.75 -16.94
C ARG A 61 7.76 -16.19 -16.97
N THR A 62 8.65 -17.18 -16.87
CA THR A 62 8.32 -18.57 -17.26
C THR A 62 8.56 -19.61 -16.18
N ARG A 63 9.24 -19.28 -15.08
CA ARG A 63 9.54 -20.24 -14.00
C ARG A 63 9.10 -19.74 -12.63
N GLY A 64 8.67 -20.69 -11.78
CA GLY A 64 8.61 -20.54 -10.32
C GLY A 64 7.30 -20.00 -9.74
N ARG A 65 7.38 -19.56 -8.47
CA ARG A 65 6.30 -18.96 -7.68
C ARG A 65 5.96 -17.57 -8.24
N LEU A 66 4.66 -17.25 -8.32
CA LEU A 66 4.20 -15.92 -8.69
C LEU A 66 4.88 -14.86 -7.81
N SER A 67 5.47 -13.86 -8.46
CA SER A 67 6.04 -12.70 -7.78
C SER A 67 4.93 -11.78 -7.27
N THR A 68 5.31 -10.78 -6.50
CA THR A 68 4.40 -9.71 -6.10
C THR A 68 3.85 -9.02 -7.35
N PRO A 69 2.52 -8.83 -7.47
CA PRO A 69 1.92 -8.14 -8.60
C PRO A 69 2.51 -6.74 -8.80
N ALA A 70 2.64 -6.31 -10.06
CA ALA A 70 3.26 -5.04 -10.41
C ALA A 70 2.50 -3.85 -9.82
N GLU A 71 1.18 -3.95 -9.73
CA GLU A 71 0.27 -2.96 -9.14
C GLU A 71 0.55 -2.79 -7.64
N VAL A 72 0.89 -3.87 -6.92
CA VAL A 72 1.25 -3.79 -5.49
C VAL A 72 2.61 -3.13 -5.33
N VAL A 73 3.58 -3.48 -6.19
CA VAL A 73 4.90 -2.83 -6.18
C VAL A 73 4.78 -1.34 -6.49
N LEU A 74 3.97 -0.96 -7.48
CA LEU A 74 3.72 0.45 -7.81
C LEU A 74 3.11 1.21 -6.63
N ARG A 75 2.11 0.63 -5.93
CA ARG A 75 1.56 1.21 -4.69
C ARG A 75 2.63 1.48 -3.64
N LEU A 76 3.52 0.52 -3.41
CA LEU A 76 4.61 0.69 -2.45
C LEU A 76 5.65 1.73 -2.90
N MET A 77 5.92 1.84 -4.20
CA MET A 77 6.82 2.87 -4.74
C MET A 77 6.25 4.28 -4.56
N VAL A 78 4.93 4.45 -4.78
CA VAL A 78 4.23 5.72 -4.53
C VAL A 78 4.28 6.08 -3.04
N LEU A 79 3.98 5.13 -2.16
CA LEU A 79 4.08 5.34 -0.71
C LEU A 79 5.50 5.72 -0.29
N LYS A 80 6.51 4.99 -0.80
CA LYS A 80 7.92 5.28 -0.54
C LYS A 80 8.26 6.72 -0.94
N HIS A 81 7.82 7.15 -2.12
CA HIS A 81 8.07 8.48 -2.66
C HIS A 81 7.41 9.57 -1.80
N ILE A 82 6.12 9.44 -1.52
CA ILE A 82 5.35 10.48 -0.80
C ILE A 82 5.80 10.62 0.66
N ARG A 83 6.19 9.51 1.29
CA ARG A 83 6.67 9.52 2.66
C ARG A 83 8.17 9.83 2.79
N ASN A 84 8.85 10.15 1.68
CA ASN A 84 10.30 10.39 1.64
C ASN A 84 11.10 9.28 2.33
N TRP A 85 10.68 8.03 2.16
CA TRP A 85 11.42 6.89 2.66
C TRP A 85 12.62 6.66 1.75
N SER A 86 13.83 6.79 2.30
CA SER A 86 15.11 6.52 1.62
C SER A 86 15.44 5.03 1.70
#